data_AF-A0A8H8U4V1-F1
#
_entry.id   AF-A0A8H8U4V1-F1
#
_cell.length_a   1.000
_cell.length_b   1.000
_cell.length_c   1.000
_cell.angle_alpha   90.00
_cell.angle_beta   90.00
_cell.angle_gamma   90.00
#
_symmetry.space_group_name_H-M   'P 1'
#
loop_
_entity.id
_entity.type
_entity.pdbx_description
1 polymer ?
#
loop_
_entity_poly.entity_id
_entity_poly.type
_entity_poly.pdbx_seq_one_letter_code
_entity_poly.pdbx_strand_id
1 'polypeptide(L)'
;MYHTYFSAFYTRLPDISILIHAHEAPWHSDLALFTSMFFTLSHLSLPHVLERGYANLRVSWKDACPAWINTTKTPEESWKQEEPFMAQAFAENFAPWGVGYVPEILAGPCCSQFAVSRDAVLAHPREQYEHHARWLVESEWSDYIVGRTWEHMFPFLFKGEGVDCPVEWKVLCRMYGVCFEGAGEFDMWQELGREREGLWGSMGFWAELRDPGEGAEGEREGAGN
;
A
#
# COMPACT_ATOMS: atom_id res chain seq x y z
N MET A 1 -9.61 9.86 3.72
CA MET A 1 -10.76 9.52 2.85
C MET A 1 -11.35 8.12 3.13
N TYR A 2 -10.58 7.12 3.54
CA TYR A 2 -11.12 5.77 3.85
C TYR A 2 -11.83 5.69 5.21
N HIS A 3 -11.28 6.31 6.26
CA HIS A 3 -11.92 6.30 7.57
C HIS A 3 -13.28 6.98 7.60
N THR A 4 -13.44 8.04 6.81
CA THR A 4 -14.75 8.70 6.61
C THR A 4 -15.76 7.76 5.95
N TYR A 5 -15.32 6.87 5.06
CA TYR A 5 -16.19 5.82 4.50
C TYR A 5 -16.57 4.80 5.58
N PHE A 6 -15.60 4.28 6.35
CA PHE A 6 -15.89 3.31 7.40
C PHE A 6 -16.81 3.86 8.49
N SER A 7 -16.60 5.10 8.93
CA SER A 7 -17.46 5.73 9.94
C SER A 7 -18.86 6.05 9.42
N ALA A 8 -18.98 6.58 8.20
CA ALA A 8 -20.27 6.97 7.61
C ALA A 8 -21.16 5.76 7.23
N PHE A 9 -20.53 4.65 6.83
CA PHE A 9 -21.24 3.44 6.39
C PHE A 9 -21.19 2.30 7.40
N TYR A 10 -20.72 2.54 8.64
CA TYR A 10 -20.44 1.53 9.65
C TYR A 10 -21.53 0.45 9.81
N THR A 11 -22.81 0.83 9.84
CA THR A 11 -23.95 -0.09 9.99
C THR A 11 -24.46 -0.73 8.68
N ARG A 12 -23.87 -0.36 7.54
CA ARG A 12 -24.28 -0.76 6.19
C ARG A 12 -23.09 -1.22 5.33
N LEU A 13 -21.99 -1.61 5.96
CA LEU A 13 -20.80 -2.09 5.25
C LEU A 13 -21.13 -3.37 4.45
N PRO A 14 -20.67 -3.48 3.20
CA PRO A 14 -20.71 -4.74 2.46
C PRO A 14 -19.84 -5.79 3.16
N ASP A 15 -19.98 -7.07 2.81
CA ASP A 15 -19.12 -8.14 3.37
C ASP A 15 -17.63 -7.86 3.15
N ILE A 16 -17.29 -7.20 2.04
CA ILE A 16 -15.94 -6.76 1.69
C ILE A 16 -15.99 -5.34 1.13
N SER A 17 -15.15 -4.46 1.67
CA SER A 17 -14.87 -3.14 1.12
C SER A 17 -13.51 -3.15 0.43
N ILE A 18 -13.44 -2.67 -0.82
CA ILE A 18 -12.20 -2.57 -1.59
C ILE A 18 -11.89 -1.09 -1.81
N LEU A 19 -10.69 -0.68 -1.39
CA LEU A 19 -10.22 0.71 -1.40
C LEU A 19 -9.02 0.80 -2.34
N ILE A 20 -9.15 1.60 -3.40
CA ILE A 20 -8.13 1.79 -4.44
C ILE A 20 -7.98 3.26 -4.81
N HIS A 21 -6.83 3.60 -5.38
CA HIS A 21 -6.67 4.89 -6.07
C HIS A 21 -7.42 4.85 -7.41
N ALA A 22 -7.85 6.01 -7.91
CA ALA A 22 -8.65 6.08 -9.14
C ALA A 22 -7.86 5.74 -10.43
N HIS A 23 -6.53 5.57 -10.36
CA HIS A 23 -5.68 5.29 -11.52
C HIS A 23 -5.73 3.80 -11.89
N GLU A 24 -5.94 3.50 -13.18
CA GLU A 24 -6.01 2.12 -13.69
C GLU A 24 -4.66 1.39 -13.68
N ALA A 25 -3.58 2.12 -13.99
CA ALA A 25 -2.20 1.64 -13.96
C ALA A 25 -1.36 2.41 -12.93
N PRO A 26 -1.55 2.17 -11.62
CA PRO A 26 -0.69 2.73 -10.60
C PRO A 26 0.75 2.26 -10.81
N TRP A 27 1.70 3.19 -10.70
CA TRP A 27 3.15 2.94 -10.79
C TRP A 27 3.67 1.87 -9.80
N HIS A 28 2.89 1.53 -8.78
CA HIS A 28 3.19 0.59 -7.71
C HIS A 28 2.42 -0.75 -7.84
N SER A 29 1.89 -1.07 -9.02
CA SER A 29 1.16 -2.32 -9.25
C SER A 29 2.10 -3.47 -9.62
N ASP A 30 1.77 -4.69 -9.20
CA ASP A 30 2.60 -5.86 -9.45
C ASP A 30 2.69 -6.22 -10.93
N LEU A 31 3.92 -6.46 -11.39
CA LEU A 31 4.18 -6.95 -12.73
C LEU A 31 3.47 -8.29 -13.01
N ALA A 32 3.45 -9.18 -12.02
CA ALA A 32 2.73 -10.47 -12.10
C ALA A 32 1.20 -10.29 -12.25
N LEU A 33 0.68 -9.09 -11.94
CA LEU A 33 -0.71 -8.69 -12.15
C LEU A 33 -0.86 -7.73 -13.34
N PHE A 34 0.13 -7.75 -14.25
CA PHE A 34 0.19 -6.94 -15.47
C PHE A 34 0.12 -5.43 -15.24
N THR A 35 0.49 -4.97 -14.04
CA THR A 35 0.40 -3.55 -13.66
C THR A 35 -1.02 -2.99 -13.87
N SER A 36 -2.05 -3.83 -13.72
CA SER A 36 -3.44 -3.50 -14.06
C SER A 36 -4.35 -3.70 -12.86
N MET A 37 -4.99 -2.61 -12.41
CA MET A 37 -6.03 -2.70 -11.39
C MET A 37 -7.25 -3.49 -11.86
N PHE A 38 -7.58 -3.44 -13.16
CA PHE A 38 -8.65 -4.26 -13.72
C PHE A 38 -8.35 -5.76 -13.57
N PHE A 39 -7.13 -6.18 -13.95
CA PHE A 39 -6.72 -7.59 -13.80
C PHE A 39 -6.72 -8.00 -12.33
N THR A 40 -6.12 -7.17 -11.47
CA THR A 40 -6.02 -7.37 -10.01
C THR A 40 -7.39 -7.61 -9.39
N LEU A 41 -8.36 -6.71 -9.65
CA LEU A 41 -9.70 -6.83 -9.08
C LEU A 41 -10.51 -8.00 -9.66
N SER A 42 -10.35 -8.29 -10.95
CA SER A 42 -11.08 -9.37 -11.63
C SER A 42 -10.65 -10.76 -11.15
N HIS A 43 -9.44 -10.90 -10.61
CA HIS A 43 -8.89 -12.16 -10.12
C HIS A 43 -8.88 -12.25 -8.59
N LEU A 44 -9.23 -11.17 -7.88
CA LEU A 44 -9.19 -11.12 -6.43
C LEU A 44 -10.10 -12.20 -5.79
N SER A 45 -9.49 -13.08 -5.01
CA SER A 45 -10.17 -14.11 -4.24
C SER A 45 -10.87 -13.53 -3.02
N LEU A 46 -12.15 -13.19 -3.18
CA LEU A 46 -13.00 -12.70 -2.09
C LEU A 46 -13.05 -13.65 -0.88
N PRO A 47 -13.12 -14.99 -1.03
CA PRO A 47 -13.05 -15.90 0.12
C PRO A 47 -11.77 -15.76 0.92
N HIS A 48 -10.64 -15.52 0.25
CA HIS A 48 -9.35 -15.33 0.94
C HIS A 48 -9.27 -13.98 1.67
N VAL A 49 -9.90 -12.93 1.12
CA VAL A 49 -10.04 -11.65 1.83
C VAL A 49 -10.86 -11.82 3.12
N LEU A 50 -11.96 -12.58 3.06
CA LEU A 50 -12.77 -12.89 4.24
C LEU A 50 -11.98 -13.72 5.27
N GLU A 51 -11.24 -14.72 4.83
CA GLU A 51 -10.38 -15.56 5.69
C GLU A 51 -9.32 -14.73 6.43
N ARG A 52 -8.65 -13.81 5.72
CA ARG A 52 -7.59 -12.98 6.31
C ARG A 52 -8.10 -11.76 7.06
N GLY A 53 -9.35 -11.34 6.83
CA GLY A 53 -9.91 -10.09 7.33
C GLY A 53 -9.40 -8.83 6.63
N TYR A 54 -8.13 -8.83 6.19
CA TYR A 54 -7.47 -7.76 5.44
C TYR A 54 -6.46 -8.33 4.44
N ALA A 55 -6.44 -7.76 3.24
CA ALA A 55 -5.46 -8.07 2.22
C ALA A 55 -5.08 -6.80 1.44
N ASN A 56 -3.80 -6.43 1.48
CA ASN A 56 -3.27 -5.41 0.59
C ASN A 56 -3.30 -5.94 -0.85
N LEU A 57 -3.70 -5.10 -1.81
CA LEU A 57 -3.81 -5.50 -3.20
C LEU A 57 -2.45 -5.62 -3.90
N ARG A 58 -1.43 -4.94 -3.38
CA ARG A 58 -0.04 -5.12 -3.80
C ARG A 58 0.56 -6.34 -3.11
N VAL A 59 1.30 -7.14 -3.87
CA VAL A 59 2.01 -8.34 -3.39
C VAL A 59 3.52 -8.11 -3.31
N SER A 60 4.11 -7.29 -4.17
CA SER A 60 5.55 -7.04 -4.16
C SER A 60 5.99 -6.42 -2.84
N TRP A 61 6.87 -7.12 -2.13
CA TRP A 61 7.42 -6.69 -0.85
C TRP A 61 8.72 -5.91 -0.99
N LYS A 62 9.11 -5.57 -2.23
CA LYS A 62 10.23 -4.67 -2.49
C LYS A 62 9.93 -3.34 -1.78
N ASP A 63 10.85 -2.95 -0.91
CA ASP A 63 10.73 -1.75 -0.07
C ASP A 63 9.53 -1.81 0.92
N ALA A 64 9.26 -3.01 1.47
CA ALA A 64 8.11 -3.26 2.36
C ALA A 64 8.36 -4.35 3.42
N CYS A 65 9.04 -5.45 3.07
CA CYS A 65 9.33 -6.56 4.00
C CYS A 65 10.82 -6.94 4.01
N PRO A 66 11.33 -7.58 5.09
CA PRO A 66 10.60 -7.98 6.31
C PRO A 66 10.55 -6.89 7.39
N ALA A 67 11.36 -5.84 7.28
CA ALA A 67 11.47 -4.76 8.27
C ALA A 67 11.62 -3.41 7.58
N TRP A 68 10.50 -2.90 7.05
CA TRP A 68 10.54 -1.65 6.30
C TRP A 68 10.53 -0.41 7.18
N ILE A 69 9.72 -0.34 8.23
CA ILE A 69 9.68 0.81 9.12
C ILE A 69 10.14 0.37 10.50
N ASN A 70 11.21 1.00 10.99
CA ASN A 70 11.58 0.91 12.40
C ASN A 70 11.11 2.16 13.16
N THR A 71 10.17 1.98 14.10
CA THR A 71 9.54 3.08 14.83
C THR A 71 10.42 3.70 15.91
N THR A 72 11.60 3.14 16.19
CA THR A 72 12.53 3.65 17.20
C THR A 72 13.58 4.59 16.62
N LYS A 73 13.60 4.78 15.29
CA LYS A 73 14.60 5.60 14.61
C LYS A 73 14.34 7.09 14.81
N THR A 74 15.39 7.85 15.09
CA THR A 74 15.30 9.31 15.17
C THR A 74 15.55 9.97 13.80
N PRO A 75 15.27 11.27 13.63
CA PRO A 75 15.55 11.99 12.38
C PRO A 75 17.02 11.93 11.95
N GLU A 76 17.94 11.78 12.90
CA GLU A 76 19.38 11.68 12.64
C GLU A 76 19.80 10.28 12.19
N GLU A 77 19.03 9.24 12.53
CA GLU A 77 19.34 7.84 12.26
C GLU A 77 18.67 7.28 11.02
N SER A 78 17.58 7.92 10.56
CA SER A 78 16.78 7.45 9.44
C SER A 78 16.97 8.27 8.17
N TRP A 79 17.04 7.57 7.04
CA TRP A 79 16.92 8.16 5.70
C TRP A 79 15.47 8.16 5.19
N LYS A 80 14.56 7.46 5.89
CA LYS A 80 13.12 7.43 5.58
C LYS A 80 12.44 8.54 6.35
N GLN A 81 11.79 9.43 5.62
CA GLN A 81 11.21 10.64 6.21
C GLN A 81 10.11 10.33 7.23
N GLU A 82 9.39 9.21 7.09
CA GLU A 82 8.30 8.85 7.99
C GLU A 82 8.74 8.16 9.29
N GLU A 83 9.84 7.41 9.31
CA GLU A 83 10.24 6.59 10.48
C GLU A 83 10.29 7.38 11.81
N PRO A 84 10.86 8.60 11.85
CA PRO A 84 10.92 9.38 13.08
C PRO A 84 9.57 9.79 13.66
N PHE A 85 8.53 9.79 12.83
CA PHE A 85 7.17 10.21 13.21
C PHE A 85 6.29 9.01 13.58
N MET A 86 6.72 7.78 13.28
CA MET A 86 5.88 6.59 13.40
C MET A 86 5.47 6.27 14.83
N ALA A 87 6.37 6.40 15.80
CA ALA A 87 6.05 6.10 17.18
C ALA A 87 4.95 7.04 17.73
N GLN A 88 5.07 8.34 17.43
CA GLN A 88 4.06 9.32 17.82
C GLN A 88 2.74 9.07 17.08
N ALA A 89 2.79 8.89 15.75
CA ALA A 89 1.61 8.64 14.93
C ALA A 89 0.83 7.41 15.42
N PHE A 90 1.54 6.33 15.74
CA PHE A 90 0.95 5.10 16.22
C PHE A 90 0.31 5.29 17.61
N ALA A 91 1.03 5.90 18.55
CA ALA A 91 0.53 6.11 19.91
C ALA A 91 -0.73 6.99 19.91
N GLU A 92 -0.73 8.10 19.18
CA GLU A 92 -1.86 9.02 19.10
C GLU A 92 -3.11 8.36 18.50
N ASN A 93 -2.94 7.35 17.66
CA ASN A 93 -4.05 6.68 17.00
C ASN A 93 -4.53 5.42 17.71
N PHE A 94 -3.67 4.67 18.39
CA PHE A 94 -4.03 3.37 18.97
C PHE A 94 -4.06 3.32 20.50
N ALA A 95 -3.31 4.20 21.19
CA ALA A 95 -3.32 4.22 22.66
C ALA A 95 -4.70 4.55 23.26
N PRO A 96 -5.51 5.48 22.69
CA PRO A 96 -6.87 5.73 23.18
C PRO A 96 -7.80 4.51 23.11
N TRP A 97 -7.45 3.51 22.30
CA TRP A 97 -8.21 2.28 22.07
C TRP A 97 -7.62 1.07 22.80
N GLY A 98 -6.74 1.32 23.80
CA GLY A 98 -6.22 0.28 24.69
C GLY A 98 -4.93 -0.39 24.22
N VAL A 99 -4.29 0.10 23.15
CA VAL A 99 -3.00 -0.42 22.70
C VAL A 99 -1.88 0.23 23.51
N GLY A 100 -1.31 -0.52 24.45
CA GLY A 100 -0.31 -0.04 25.40
C GLY A 100 1.16 -0.08 24.91
N TYR A 101 1.40 -0.36 23.64
CA TYR A 101 2.75 -0.45 23.08
C TYR A 101 2.80 0.04 21.64
N VAL A 102 3.99 0.38 21.16
CA VAL A 102 4.27 0.67 19.74
C VAL A 102 5.10 -0.51 19.19
N PRO A 103 4.67 -1.18 18.12
CA PRO A 103 5.49 -2.20 17.46
C PRO A 103 6.81 -1.59 16.96
N GLU A 104 7.95 -2.18 17.32
CA GLU A 104 9.26 -1.70 16.85
C GLU A 104 9.35 -1.70 15.33
N ILE A 105 8.77 -2.72 14.69
CA ILE A 105 8.78 -2.87 13.24
C ILE A 105 7.35 -2.84 12.70
N LEU A 106 7.15 -2.01 11.67
CA LEU A 106 6.00 -2.02 10.81
C LEU A 106 6.42 -2.44 9.40
N ALA A 107 5.78 -3.46 8.84
CA ALA A 107 6.15 -4.02 7.54
C ALA A 107 4.94 -4.62 6.82
N GLY A 108 4.87 -4.38 5.52
CA GLY A 108 3.74 -4.69 4.64
C GLY A 108 3.82 -3.81 3.40
N PRO A 109 3.03 -4.06 2.34
CA PRO A 109 3.13 -3.32 1.10
C PRO A 109 2.70 -1.88 1.32
N CYS A 110 3.41 -0.95 0.70
CA CYS A 110 3.03 0.47 0.70
C CYS A 110 1.68 0.71 0.00
N CYS A 111 1.28 1.98 0.00
CA CYS A 111 0.44 2.58 -1.04
C CYS A 111 -1.07 2.43 -0.83
N SER A 112 -1.50 1.89 0.32
CA SER A 112 -2.88 2.02 0.83
C SER A 112 -3.99 1.55 -0.12
N GLN A 113 -3.73 0.51 -0.92
CA GLN A 113 -4.75 -0.17 -1.73
C GLN A 113 -5.02 -1.54 -1.15
N PHE A 114 -6.23 -1.80 -0.68
CA PHE A 114 -6.53 -3.01 0.07
C PHE A 114 -8.00 -3.41 -0.03
N ALA A 115 -8.26 -4.69 0.22
CA ALA A 115 -9.57 -5.23 0.50
C ALA A 115 -9.67 -5.60 1.98
N VAL A 116 -10.79 -5.26 2.62
CA VAL A 116 -11.03 -5.53 4.04
C VAL A 116 -12.42 -6.10 4.22
N SER A 117 -12.54 -7.12 5.08
CA SER A 117 -13.82 -7.71 5.45
C SER A 117 -14.62 -6.78 6.37
N ARG A 118 -15.95 -6.88 6.34
CA ARG A 118 -16.82 -6.19 7.29
C ARG A 118 -16.43 -6.49 8.73
N ASP A 119 -16.15 -7.75 9.05
CA ASP A 119 -15.89 -8.18 10.41
C ASP A 119 -14.60 -7.55 10.96
N ALA A 120 -13.56 -7.41 10.12
CA ALA A 120 -12.33 -6.70 10.49
C ALA A 120 -12.56 -5.21 10.73
N VAL A 121 -13.48 -4.56 10.00
CA VAL A 121 -13.87 -3.17 10.25
C VAL A 121 -14.72 -3.06 11.53
N LEU A 122 -15.66 -3.97 11.75
CA LEU A 122 -16.54 -3.95 12.92
C LEU A 122 -15.85 -4.40 14.21
N ALA A 123 -14.63 -4.94 14.12
CA ALA A 123 -13.78 -5.22 15.28
C ALA A 123 -13.38 -3.95 16.04
N HIS A 124 -13.47 -2.78 15.41
CA HIS A 124 -13.16 -1.48 16.01
C HIS A 124 -14.41 -0.62 16.06
N PRO A 125 -14.64 0.15 17.15
CA PRO A 125 -15.81 1.02 17.26
C PRO A 125 -15.79 2.12 16.19
N ARG A 126 -16.97 2.61 15.82
CA ARG A 126 -17.12 3.69 14.82
C ARG A 126 -16.29 4.92 15.18
N GLU A 127 -16.25 5.25 16.47
CA GLU A 127 -15.55 6.39 17.04
C GLU A 127 -14.03 6.33 16.79
N GLN A 128 -13.46 5.12 16.63
CA GLN A 128 -12.05 4.94 16.28
C GLN A 128 -11.75 5.41 14.85
N TYR A 129 -12.63 5.11 13.90
CA TYR A 129 -12.53 5.62 12.54
C TYR A 129 -12.71 7.15 12.48
N GLU A 130 -13.62 7.70 13.28
CA GLU A 130 -13.78 9.15 13.40
C GLU A 130 -12.53 9.83 13.98
N HIS A 131 -11.90 9.21 14.98
CA HIS A 131 -10.63 9.67 15.55
C HIS A 131 -9.51 9.65 14.51
N HIS A 132 -9.33 8.55 13.78
CA HIS A 132 -8.33 8.46 12.73
C HIS A 132 -8.56 9.47 11.60
N ALA A 133 -9.81 9.67 11.19
CA ALA A 133 -10.16 10.68 10.19
C ALA A 133 -9.80 12.08 10.66
N ARG A 134 -10.06 12.39 11.94
CA ARG A 134 -9.73 13.68 12.54
C ARG A 134 -8.22 13.88 12.62
N TRP A 135 -7.48 12.88 13.11
CA TRP A 135 -6.03 12.93 13.21
C TRP A 135 -5.37 13.21 11.84
N LEU A 136 -5.85 12.56 10.78
CA LEU A 136 -5.35 12.79 9.42
C LEU A 136 -5.58 14.22 8.90
N VAL A 137 -6.56 14.96 9.43
CA VAL A 137 -6.94 16.30 8.95
C VAL A 137 -6.41 17.40 9.86
N GLU A 138 -6.35 17.16 11.16
CA GLU A 138 -5.99 18.16 12.17
C GLU A 138 -4.50 18.11 12.57
N SER A 139 -3.75 17.11 12.10
CA SER A 139 -2.30 17.03 12.35
C SER A 139 -1.57 18.26 11.81
N GLU A 140 -0.59 18.75 12.57
CA GLU A 140 0.27 19.87 12.17
C GLU A 140 1.41 19.45 11.22
N TRP A 141 1.55 18.15 10.97
CA TRP A 141 2.54 17.63 10.02
C TRP A 141 2.10 17.85 8.58
N SER A 142 3.05 17.80 7.64
CA SER A 142 2.71 17.86 6.23
C SER A 142 1.87 16.64 5.81
N ASP A 143 0.94 16.85 4.86
CA ASP A 143 0.12 15.79 4.27
C ASP A 143 0.95 14.59 3.82
N TYR A 144 2.18 14.84 3.35
CA TYR A 144 3.15 13.83 2.98
C TYR A 144 3.51 12.90 4.16
N ILE A 145 3.88 13.45 5.31
CA ILE A 145 4.25 12.66 6.50
C ILE A 145 3.03 11.98 7.11
N VAL A 146 1.91 12.70 7.22
CA VAL A 146 0.65 12.17 7.75
C VAL A 146 0.15 10.98 6.93
N GLY A 147 0.14 11.13 5.60
CA GLY A 147 -0.25 10.06 4.69
C GLY A 147 0.69 8.86 4.77
N ARG A 148 2.01 9.08 4.68
CA ARG A 148 3.00 7.99 4.69
C ARG A 148 3.03 7.21 6.00
N THR A 149 2.93 7.90 7.14
CA THR A 149 2.86 7.22 8.44
C THR A 149 1.61 6.35 8.54
N TRP A 150 0.48 6.85 8.03
CA TRP A 150 -0.78 6.11 8.04
C TRP A 150 -0.75 4.82 7.22
N GLU A 151 -0.09 4.82 6.05
CA GLU A 151 -0.05 3.65 5.17
C GLU A 151 0.46 2.40 5.88
N HIS A 152 1.45 2.56 6.75
CA HIS A 152 2.09 1.47 7.49
C HIS A 152 1.25 0.95 8.66
N MET A 153 0.18 1.66 9.03
CA MET A 153 -0.68 1.29 10.16
C MET A 153 -1.92 0.48 9.76
N PHE A 154 -2.24 0.35 8.46
CA PHE A 154 -3.39 -0.44 8.00
C PHE A 154 -3.33 -1.92 8.40
N PRO A 155 -2.20 -2.64 8.25
CA PRO A 155 -2.13 -4.03 8.71
C PRO A 155 -2.40 -4.17 10.20
N PHE A 156 -1.86 -3.24 11.00
CA PHE A 156 -2.09 -3.25 12.45
C PHE A 156 -3.55 -2.96 12.78
N LEU A 157 -4.17 -1.97 12.13
CA LEU A 157 -5.58 -1.65 12.34
C LEU A 157 -6.46 -2.87 12.09
N PHE A 158 -6.31 -3.57 10.96
CA PHE A 158 -7.27 -4.64 10.61
C PHE A 158 -6.87 -6.04 11.06
N LYS A 159 -5.60 -6.30 11.36
CA LYS A 159 -5.10 -7.62 11.77
C LYS A 159 -4.50 -7.64 13.18
N GLY A 160 -4.21 -6.49 13.78
CA GLY A 160 -3.45 -6.41 15.03
C GLY A 160 -1.97 -6.78 14.87
N GLU A 161 -1.47 -6.85 13.63
CA GLU A 161 -0.11 -7.28 13.32
C GLU A 161 0.71 -6.10 12.78
N GLY A 162 1.88 -5.85 13.37
CA GLY A 162 2.81 -4.84 12.85
C GLY A 162 3.54 -5.30 11.57
N VAL A 163 3.70 -6.61 11.39
CA VAL A 163 4.43 -7.20 10.26
C VAL A 163 3.51 -8.13 9.50
N ASP A 164 3.02 -7.70 8.34
CA ASP A 164 2.22 -8.51 7.41
C ASP A 164 3.02 -8.81 6.14
N CYS A 165 3.94 -9.77 6.25
CA CYS A 165 4.90 -10.15 5.20
C CYS A 165 4.75 -11.62 4.76
N PRO A 166 3.62 -11.98 4.13
CA PRO A 166 3.44 -13.33 3.61
C PRO A 166 4.35 -13.60 2.39
N VAL A 167 4.53 -14.88 2.02
CA VAL A 167 5.41 -15.24 0.89
C VAL A 167 4.77 -14.83 -0.45
N GLU A 168 5.47 -13.97 -1.18
CA GLU A 168 5.05 -13.29 -2.42
C GLU A 168 4.34 -14.22 -3.44
N TRP A 169 5.02 -15.25 -3.94
CA TRP A 169 4.45 -16.17 -4.94
C TRP A 169 3.26 -17.00 -4.42
N LYS A 170 3.21 -17.28 -3.11
CA LYS A 170 2.07 -17.99 -2.50
C LYS A 170 0.84 -17.09 -2.42
N VAL A 171 1.07 -15.79 -2.18
CA VAL A 171 0.00 -14.79 -2.12
C VAL A 171 -0.56 -14.57 -3.51
N LEU A 172 0.28 -14.43 -4.55
CA LEU A 172 -0.18 -14.35 -5.94
C LEU A 172 -1.11 -15.51 -6.31
N CYS A 173 -0.74 -16.73 -5.92
CA CYS A 173 -1.55 -17.91 -6.21
C CYS A 173 -2.87 -17.92 -5.42
N ARG A 174 -2.85 -17.62 -4.11
CA ARG A 174 -4.06 -17.64 -3.28
C ARG A 174 -5.01 -16.47 -3.51
N MET A 175 -4.48 -15.27 -3.72
CA MET A 175 -5.26 -14.05 -3.90
C MET A 175 -5.71 -13.86 -5.34
N TYR A 176 -4.92 -14.27 -6.32
CA TYR A 176 -5.16 -13.92 -7.73
C TYR A 176 -5.15 -15.11 -8.69
N GLY A 177 -4.93 -16.33 -8.20
CA GLY A 177 -4.81 -17.51 -9.08
C GLY A 177 -3.57 -17.50 -9.97
N VAL A 178 -2.62 -16.59 -9.76
CA VAL A 178 -1.35 -16.51 -10.49
C VAL A 178 -0.32 -17.35 -9.73
N CYS A 179 -0.12 -18.58 -10.17
CA CYS A 179 0.68 -19.57 -9.45
C CYS A 179 2.02 -19.83 -10.12
N PHE A 180 3.04 -20.03 -9.28
CA PHE A 180 4.40 -20.41 -9.66
C PHE A 180 4.75 -21.73 -8.95
N GLU A 181 5.58 -22.56 -9.57
CA GLU A 181 6.05 -23.84 -9.01
C GLU A 181 6.87 -23.64 -7.73
N GLY A 182 7.55 -22.51 -7.61
CA GLY A 182 8.26 -22.11 -6.41
C GLY A 182 8.94 -20.75 -6.53
N ALA A 183 9.73 -20.40 -5.51
CA ALA A 183 10.40 -19.11 -5.44
C ALA A 183 11.34 -18.85 -6.62
N GLY A 184 12.09 -19.86 -7.08
CA GLY A 184 13.04 -19.69 -8.19
C GLY A 184 12.40 -19.33 -9.53
N GLU A 185 11.23 -19.89 -9.85
CA GLU A 185 10.48 -19.52 -11.05
C GLU A 185 9.94 -18.08 -10.95
N PHE A 186 9.41 -17.73 -9.78
CA PHE A 186 8.92 -16.38 -9.51
C PHE A 186 10.04 -15.34 -9.62
N ASP A 187 11.21 -15.60 -9.02
CA ASP A 187 12.36 -14.70 -9.08
C ASP A 187 12.84 -14.51 -10.53
N MET A 188 12.88 -15.59 -11.32
CA MET A 188 13.21 -15.52 -12.75
C MET A 188 12.18 -14.71 -13.54
N TRP A 189 10.89 -14.88 -13.27
CA TRP A 189 9.83 -14.10 -13.92
C TRP A 189 9.95 -12.60 -13.63
N GLN A 190 10.22 -12.25 -12.36
CA GLN A 190 10.43 -10.86 -11.95
C GLN A 190 11.66 -10.25 -12.63
N GLU A 191 12.75 -11.00 -12.77
CA GLU A 191 13.95 -10.53 -13.46
C GLU A 191 13.72 -10.27 -14.96
N LEU A 192 13.16 -11.25 -15.68
CA LEU A 192 12.80 -11.10 -17.10
C LEU A 192 11.84 -9.93 -17.32
N GLY A 193 10.94 -9.72 -16.36
CA GLY A 193 10.05 -8.58 -16.27
C GLY A 193 10.77 -7.23 -16.27
N ARG A 194 11.71 -7.07 -15.34
CA ARG A 194 12.54 -5.86 -15.22
C ARG A 194 13.39 -5.61 -16.46
N GLU A 195 13.99 -6.67 -17.01
CA GLU A 195 14.77 -6.59 -18.25
C GLU A 195 13.90 -6.10 -19.41
N ARG A 196 12.69 -6.66 -19.57
CA ARG A 196 11.73 -6.22 -20.59
C ARG A 196 11.41 -4.74 -20.42
N GLU A 197 11.04 -4.29 -19.21
CA GLU A 197 10.74 -2.87 -18.98
C GLU A 197 11.93 -1.95 -19.30
N GLY A 198 13.14 -2.34 -18.91
CA GLY A 198 14.37 -1.61 -19.23
C GLY A 198 14.62 -1.52 -20.75
N LEU A 199 14.44 -2.63 -21.47
CA LEU A 199 14.58 -2.65 -22.93
C LEU A 199 13.54 -1.75 -23.60
N TRP A 200 12.28 -1.81 -23.19
CA TRP A 200 11.21 -0.97 -23.74
C TRP A 200 11.45 0.52 -23.45
N GLY A 201 11.93 0.88 -22.26
CA GLY A 201 12.31 2.26 -21.93
C GLY A 201 13.49 2.78 -22.75
N SER A 202 14.42 1.90 -23.15
CA SER A 202 15.56 2.26 -24.01
C SER A 202 15.19 2.44 -25.49
N MET A 203 14.04 1.92 -25.93
CA MET A 203 13.52 2.11 -27.28
C MET A 203 12.77 3.45 -27.37
N GLY A 204 13.52 4.56 -27.32
CA GLY A 204 13.00 5.94 -27.18
C GLY A 204 11.87 6.34 -28.15
N PHE A 205 11.77 5.70 -29.32
CA PHE A 205 10.66 5.88 -30.26
C PHE A 205 9.27 5.53 -29.67
N TRP A 206 9.18 4.61 -28.70
CA TRP A 206 7.91 4.21 -28.09
C TRP A 206 7.56 4.98 -26.81
N ALA A 207 8.54 5.63 -26.16
CA ALA A 207 8.31 6.46 -24.97
C ALA A 207 7.53 7.73 -25.33
N GLU A 208 7.87 8.36 -26.45
CA GLU A 208 7.24 9.58 -26.99
C GLU A 208 5.79 9.35 -27.47
N LEU A 209 5.45 8.09 -27.82
CA LEU A 209 4.11 7.66 -28.19
C LEU A 209 3.21 7.34 -26.99
N ARG A 210 3.80 7.10 -25.81
CA ARG A 210 3.08 6.73 -24.58
C ARG A 210 2.68 7.96 -23.76
N ASP A 211 3.48 9.02 -23.79
CA ASP A 211 3.17 10.28 -23.12
C ASP A 211 3.63 11.49 -23.98
N PRO A 212 2.75 12.03 -24.85
CA PRO A 212 3.08 13.18 -25.67
C PRO A 212 3.22 14.49 -24.87
N GLY A 213 3.00 14.49 -23.54
CA GLY A 213 3.05 15.67 -22.69
C GLY A 213 4.45 16.06 -22.18
N GLU A 214 5.35 15.10 -21.95
CA GLU A 214 6.68 15.39 -21.42
C GLU A 214 7.69 15.86 -22.48
N GLY A 215 7.45 15.58 -23.76
CA GLY A 215 8.29 16.07 -24.86
C GLY A 215 8.22 17.60 -25.08
N ALA A 216 7.18 18.26 -24.59
CA ALA A 216 6.95 19.69 -24.81
C ALA A 216 7.60 20.60 -23.76
N GLU A 217 8.00 20.09 -22.59
CA GLU A 217 8.69 20.88 -21.56
C GLU A 217 10.20 20.96 -21.80
N GLY A 218 10.80 19.94 -22.44
CA GLY A 218 12.22 19.94 -22.81
C GLY A 218 12.61 20.94 -23.92
N GLU A 219 11.67 21.38 -24.75
CA GLU A 219 11.94 22.37 -25.82
C GLU A 219 11.80 23.83 -25.38
N ARG A 220 11.22 24.11 -24.20
CA ARG A 220 11.08 25.50 -23.70
C ARG A 220 12.23 25.97 -22.82
N GLU A 221 13.02 25.08 -22.23
CA GLU A 221 14.22 25.47 -21.47
C GLU A 221 15.47 25.66 -22.35
N GLY A 222 15.43 25.28 -23.64
CA GLY A 222 16.52 25.47 -24.61
C GLY A 222 16.46 26.75 -25.45
N ALA A 223 15.40 27.55 -25.33
CA ALA A 223 15.18 28.75 -26.13
C ALA A 223 14.97 30.00 -25.25
N GLY A 224 16.00 30.35 -24.48
CA GLY A 224 16.07 31.57 -23.69
C GLY A 224 17.51 32.01 -23.49
N ASN A 225 18.08 32.62 -24.53
CA ASN A 225 19.32 33.39 -24.48
C ASN A 225 18.95 34.88 -24.44
#